data_AF-A0A9D9DDZ6-F1
#
_entry.id   AF-A0A9D9DDZ6-F1
#
_cell.length_a   1.000
_cell.length_b   1.000
_cell.length_c   1.000
_cell.angle_alpha   90.00
_cell.angle_beta   90.00
_cell.angle_gamma   90.00
#
_symmetry.space_group_name_H-M   'P 1'
#
loop_
_entity.id
_entity.type
_entity.pdbx_description
1 polymer ?
#
loop_
_entity_poly.entity_id
_entity_poly.type
_entity_poly.pdbx_seq_one_letter_code
_entity_poly.pdbx_strand_id
1 'polypeptide(L)'
;MYKITYTGDGITTQYVFAFPFFQDADIRVAFDDTIIDASQYSVVANDDFDGGTVVFVSPPVTGTQIDIFRQVSLSRVIDYQPTAKIDPEILNSDFNFLVEAFKDLREIDIDLTEWKNTHNNVMSFLEYNLSVIQDKLGGGAVMGLYGNLVSVLENALPKLINDYGSITDVAPNETRDDYGIL
;
A
#
# COMPACT_ATOMS: atom_id res chain seq x y z
N MET A 1 16.49 11.22 -11.24
CA MET A 1 17.51 10.18 -11.05
C MET A 1 18.41 10.18 -12.25
N TYR A 2 19.69 10.13 -11.97
CA TYR A 2 20.58 9.50 -12.94
C TYR A 2 20.31 8.00 -12.90
N LYS A 3 19.81 7.48 -14.02
CA LYS A 3 19.50 6.07 -14.25
C LYS A 3 20.01 5.69 -15.65
N ILE A 4 20.60 4.52 -15.75
CA ILE A 4 20.93 3.87 -17.02
C ILE A 4 20.38 2.45 -17.01
N THR A 5 19.87 2.02 -18.16
CA THR A 5 19.23 0.72 -18.32
C THR A 5 20.02 -0.12 -19.33
N TYR A 6 20.25 -1.37 -18.99
CA TYR A 6 20.87 -2.39 -19.81
C TYR A 6 19.97 -3.63 -19.91
N THR A 7 20.32 -4.52 -20.84
CA THR A 7 19.70 -5.84 -20.94
C THR A 7 20.78 -6.90 -20.76
N GLY A 8 20.57 -7.83 -19.82
CA GLY A 8 21.46 -8.95 -19.57
C GLY A 8 21.53 -9.89 -20.76
N ASP A 9 22.73 -10.41 -21.04
CA ASP A 9 23.00 -11.39 -22.09
C ASP A 9 23.26 -12.80 -21.53
N GLY A 10 23.35 -12.97 -20.19
CA GLY A 10 23.72 -14.22 -19.55
C GLY A 10 25.23 -14.45 -19.42
N ILE A 11 26.08 -13.51 -19.84
CA ILE A 11 27.54 -13.66 -19.93
C ILE A 11 28.28 -12.45 -19.32
N THR A 12 27.86 -11.24 -19.66
CA THR A 12 28.49 -10.00 -19.26
C THR A 12 28.21 -9.67 -17.79
N THR A 13 29.27 -9.39 -17.03
CA THR A 13 29.20 -9.04 -15.61
C THR A 13 29.52 -7.58 -15.32
N GLN A 14 30.05 -6.83 -16.29
CA GLN A 14 30.51 -5.46 -16.09
C GLN A 14 29.65 -4.48 -16.90
N TYR A 15 29.10 -3.49 -16.22
CA TYR A 15 28.20 -2.50 -16.80
C TYR A 15 28.62 -1.10 -16.34
N VAL A 16 28.87 -0.22 -17.30
CA VAL A 16 29.36 1.14 -17.01
C VAL A 16 28.22 2.10 -16.68
N PHE A 17 28.49 3.15 -15.93
CA PHE A 17 27.58 4.27 -15.74
C PHE A 17 28.38 5.59 -15.76
N ALA A 18 27.72 6.67 -16.19
CA ALA A 18 28.36 7.97 -16.41
C ALA A 18 27.57 9.07 -15.69
N PHE A 19 27.54 8.98 -14.37
CA PHE A 19 27.02 10.04 -13.50
C PHE A 19 27.79 10.09 -12.18
N PRO A 20 27.92 11.27 -11.56
CA PRO A 20 28.68 11.45 -10.33
C PRO A 20 27.97 10.82 -9.12
N PHE A 21 28.76 10.29 -8.19
CA PHE A 21 28.32 9.67 -6.94
C PHE A 21 29.33 9.97 -5.82
N PHE A 22 28.93 9.84 -4.55
CA PHE A 22 29.79 10.25 -3.42
C PHE A 22 30.43 9.05 -2.70
N GLN A 23 29.77 7.90 -2.74
CA GLN A 23 30.25 6.62 -2.18
C GLN A 23 29.59 5.45 -2.92
N ASP A 24 30.21 4.28 -2.92
CA ASP A 24 29.68 3.07 -3.57
C ASP A 24 28.26 2.73 -3.10
N ALA A 25 27.96 3.02 -1.83
CA ALA A 25 26.65 2.80 -1.22
C ALA A 25 25.54 3.68 -1.80
N ASP A 26 25.85 4.71 -2.58
CA ASP A 26 24.86 5.54 -3.28
C ASP A 26 24.42 4.90 -4.61
N ILE A 27 25.14 3.90 -5.11
CA ILE A 27 24.76 3.18 -6.33
C ILE A 27 23.83 2.03 -5.97
N ARG A 28 22.69 1.97 -6.65
CA ARG A 28 21.71 0.90 -6.54
C ARG A 28 21.50 0.25 -7.89
N VAL A 29 21.18 -1.03 -7.84
CA VAL A 29 20.87 -1.84 -9.00
C VAL A 29 19.52 -2.48 -8.79
N ALA A 30 18.69 -2.50 -9.83
CA ALA A 30 17.47 -3.28 -9.88
C ALA A 30 17.47 -4.23 -11.07
N PHE A 31 16.94 -5.43 -10.87
CA PHE A 31 16.59 -6.38 -11.92
C PHE A 31 15.08 -6.42 -12.04
N ASP A 32 14.57 -6.15 -13.25
CA ASP A 32 13.13 -6.17 -13.53
C ASP A 32 12.32 -5.39 -12.47
N ASP A 33 12.71 -4.13 -12.25
CA ASP A 33 12.18 -3.20 -11.24
C ASP A 33 12.34 -3.60 -9.76
N THR A 34 13.05 -4.70 -9.47
CA THR A 34 13.31 -5.15 -8.10
C THR A 34 14.76 -4.86 -7.69
N ILE A 35 14.95 -4.04 -6.65
CA ILE A 35 16.28 -3.75 -6.10
C ILE A 35 16.94 -5.04 -5.60
N ILE A 36 18.16 -5.29 -6.05
CA ILE A 36 18.95 -6.45 -5.66
C ILE A 36 19.85 -6.15 -4.45
N ASP A 37 20.31 -7.19 -3.77
CA ASP A 37 21.17 -7.02 -2.60
C ASP A 37 22.56 -6.50 -3.00
N ALA A 38 23.12 -5.57 -2.21
CA ALA A 38 24.43 -4.98 -2.48
C ALA A 38 25.57 -6.00 -2.44
N SER A 39 25.38 -7.18 -1.84
CA SER A 39 26.36 -8.29 -1.89
C SER A 39 26.47 -8.95 -3.27
N GLN A 40 25.54 -8.69 -4.19
CA GLN A 40 25.52 -9.29 -5.53
C GLN A 40 26.34 -8.52 -6.56
N TYR A 41 26.85 -7.33 -6.20
CA TYR A 41 27.66 -6.50 -7.08
C TYR A 41 28.68 -5.64 -6.30
N SER A 42 29.70 -5.15 -6.98
CA SER A 42 30.62 -4.12 -6.48
C SER A 42 30.64 -2.92 -7.42
N VAL A 43 30.97 -1.74 -6.89
CA VAL A 43 31.13 -0.51 -7.67
C VAL A 43 32.62 -0.21 -7.79
N VAL A 44 33.06 0.12 -9.00
CA VAL A 44 34.42 0.59 -9.26
C VAL A 44 34.32 1.99 -9.85
N ALA A 45 34.75 3.00 -9.09
CA ALA A 45 34.83 4.38 -9.57
C ALA A 45 35.81 4.50 -10.75
N ASN A 46 35.53 5.40 -11.68
CA ASN A 46 36.56 5.88 -12.60
C ASN A 46 37.45 6.95 -11.93
N ASP A 47 38.54 7.32 -12.61
CA ASP A 47 39.54 8.25 -12.04
C ASP A 47 38.97 9.65 -11.78
N ASP A 48 37.96 10.07 -12.54
CA ASP A 48 37.36 11.41 -12.47
C ASP A 48 36.13 11.49 -11.53
N PHE A 49 35.70 10.37 -10.92
CA PHE A 49 34.50 10.24 -10.07
C PHE A 49 33.19 10.73 -10.71
N ASP A 50 33.15 10.86 -12.03
CA ASP A 50 31.96 11.22 -12.81
C ASP A 50 31.24 9.98 -13.39
N GLY A 51 31.69 8.79 -13.01
CA GLY A 51 31.09 7.53 -13.40
C GLY A 51 31.82 6.32 -12.81
N GLY A 52 31.50 5.15 -13.31
CA GLY A 52 32.11 3.92 -12.82
C GLY A 52 31.57 2.68 -13.50
N THR A 53 31.90 1.53 -12.93
CA THR A 53 31.45 0.22 -13.40
C THR A 53 30.81 -0.54 -12.25
N VAL A 54 29.60 -1.04 -12.48
CA VAL A 54 28.99 -2.08 -11.65
C VAL A 54 29.50 -3.43 -12.12
N VAL A 55 30.03 -4.23 -11.20
CA VAL A 55 30.57 -5.57 -11.46
C VAL A 55 29.73 -6.58 -10.69
N PHE A 56 28.99 -7.42 -11.41
CA PHE A 56 28.16 -8.48 -10.82
C PHE A 56 28.96 -9.72 -10.44
N VAL A 57 28.60 -10.35 -9.32
CA VAL A 57 29.18 -11.64 -8.87
C VAL A 57 28.82 -12.78 -9.82
N SER A 58 27.62 -12.76 -10.38
CA SER A 58 27.14 -13.70 -11.41
C SER A 58 26.52 -12.91 -12.56
N PRO A 59 26.72 -13.35 -13.82
CA PRO A 59 26.14 -12.64 -14.96
C PRO A 59 24.60 -12.61 -14.85
N PRO A 60 23.96 -11.45 -15.06
CA PRO A 60 22.51 -11.35 -15.11
C PRO A 60 21.95 -12.25 -16.22
N VAL A 61 20.81 -12.88 -15.97
CA VAL A 61 20.18 -13.82 -16.92
C VAL A 61 19.85 -13.10 -18.22
N THR A 62 19.91 -13.83 -19.34
CA THR A 62 19.55 -13.28 -20.65
C THR A 62 18.13 -12.70 -20.63
N GLY A 63 17.99 -11.44 -21.04
CA GLY A 63 16.72 -10.74 -21.09
C GLY A 63 16.32 -9.98 -19.83
N THR A 64 17.06 -10.11 -18.72
CA THR A 64 16.83 -9.31 -17.50
C THR A 64 17.09 -7.84 -17.78
N GLN A 65 16.15 -6.97 -17.40
CA GLN A 65 16.36 -5.53 -17.41
C GLN A 65 17.22 -5.14 -16.22
N ILE A 66 18.37 -4.53 -16.48
CA ILE A 66 19.33 -4.09 -15.46
C ILE A 66 19.27 -2.58 -15.37
N ASP A 67 18.78 -2.07 -14.25
CA ASP A 67 18.71 -0.64 -13.99
C ASP A 67 19.78 -0.26 -12.97
N ILE A 68 20.74 0.58 -13.37
CA ILE A 68 21.77 1.14 -12.49
C ILE A 68 21.42 2.61 -12.26
N PHE A 69 21.30 2.99 -11.00
CA PHE A 69 20.87 4.34 -10.64
C PHE A 69 21.50 4.83 -9.35
N ARG A 70 21.52 6.16 -9.20
CA ARG A 70 21.94 6.81 -7.96
C ARG A 70 20.78 6.95 -7.00
N GLN A 71 21.01 6.59 -5.74
CA GLN A 71 20.12 6.82 -4.61
C GLN A 71 20.95 7.27 -3.40
N VAL A 72 21.10 8.59 -3.26
CA VAL A 72 21.84 9.19 -2.14
C VAL A 72 21.03 9.12 -0.85
N SER A 73 21.65 8.63 0.22
CA SER A 73 21.05 8.66 1.56
C SER A 73 21.18 10.06 2.15
N LEU A 74 20.05 10.72 2.41
CA LEU A 74 20.00 12.06 3.02
C LEU A 74 20.43 12.00 4.49
N SER A 75 21.71 12.27 4.75
CA SER A 75 22.25 12.41 6.10
C SER A 75 23.19 13.61 6.16
N ARG A 76 23.23 14.29 7.32
CA ARG A 76 24.24 15.33 7.55
C ARG A 76 25.56 14.65 7.91
N VAL A 77 26.54 14.76 7.01
CA VAL A 77 27.88 14.19 7.24
C VAL A 77 28.71 15.09 8.18
N ILE A 78 28.41 16.40 8.21
CA ILE A 78 29.21 17.39 8.93
C ILE A 78 28.40 18.14 9.98
N ASP A 79 28.96 18.20 11.18
CA ASP A 79 28.47 19.01 12.28
C ASP A 79 29.33 20.27 12.46
N TYR A 80 28.88 21.39 11.88
CA TYR A 80 29.53 22.67 12.02
C TYR A 80 29.43 23.18 13.46
N GLN A 81 30.57 23.31 14.12
CA GLN A 81 30.63 23.84 15.49
C GLN A 81 30.48 25.36 15.49
N PRO A 82 29.68 25.96 16.40
CA PRO A 82 29.40 27.40 16.41
C PRO A 82 30.63 28.32 16.48
N THR A 83 31.74 27.83 17.03
CA THR A 83 32.97 28.60 17.26
C THR A 83 34.14 28.17 16.36
N ALA A 84 33.97 27.10 15.58
CA ALA A 84 35.02 26.63 14.68
C ALA A 84 35.03 27.46 13.40
N LYS A 85 36.24 27.71 12.88
CA LYS A 85 36.40 28.31 11.55
C LYS A 85 35.85 27.32 10.52
N ILE A 86 34.92 27.78 9.69
CA ILE A 86 34.37 26.99 8.57
C ILE A 86 35.38 27.00 7.44
N ASP A 87 35.65 25.81 6.90
CA ASP A 87 36.37 25.65 5.64
C ASP A 87 35.40 25.85 4.46
N PRO A 88 35.60 26.85 3.58
CA PRO A 88 34.72 27.10 2.44
C PRO A 88 34.63 25.95 1.44
N GLU A 89 35.69 25.13 1.29
CA GLU A 89 35.69 24.02 0.33
C GLU A 89 34.78 22.89 0.81
N ILE A 90 34.87 22.57 2.10
CA ILE A 90 33.97 21.62 2.77
C ILE A 90 32.52 22.10 2.70
N LEU A 91 32.29 23.40 2.94
CA LEU A 91 30.95 23.98 2.86
C LEU A 91 30.35 23.87 1.45
N ASN A 92 31.14 24.14 0.42
CA ASN A 92 30.70 24.00 -0.97
C ASN A 92 30.38 22.54 -1.31
N SER A 93 31.18 21.58 -0.82
CA SER A 93 30.90 20.16 -1.01
C SER A 93 29.56 19.74 -0.38
N ASP A 94 29.27 20.24 0.83
CA ASP A 94 28.02 19.96 1.54
C ASP A 94 26.80 20.59 0.82
N PHE A 95 26.95 21.80 0.29
CA PHE A 95 25.92 22.42 -0.55
C PHE A 95 25.69 21.68 -1.87
N ASN A 96 26.76 21.22 -2.53
CA ASN A 96 26.65 20.43 -3.76
C ASN A 96 25.91 19.10 -3.48
N PHE A 97 26.24 18.43 -2.38
CA PHE A 97 25.54 17.22 -1.94
C PHE A 97 24.04 17.45 -1.75
N LEU A 98 23.65 18.51 -1.03
CA LEU A 98 22.24 18.85 -0.83
C LEU A 98 21.50 19.12 -2.15
N VAL A 99 22.12 19.86 -3.08
CA VAL A 99 21.54 20.15 -4.40
C VAL A 99 21.34 18.86 -5.21
N GLU A 100 22.32 17.96 -5.22
CA GLU A 100 22.22 16.69 -5.93
C GLU A 100 21.16 15.76 -5.32
N ALA A 101 21.07 15.68 -3.99
CA ALA A 101 20.04 14.90 -3.32
C ALA A 101 18.62 15.41 -3.62
N PHE A 102 18.43 16.74 -3.76
CA PHE A 102 17.16 17.31 -4.19
C PHE A 102 16.80 17.02 -5.65
N LYS A 103 17.80 16.87 -6.54
CA LYS A 103 17.55 16.43 -7.92
C LYS A 103 17.02 15.00 -7.96
N ASP A 104 17.53 14.13 -7.08
CA ASP A 104 17.09 12.74 -7.00
C ASP A 104 15.64 12.63 -6.46
N LEU A 105 15.24 13.46 -5.48
CA LEU A 105 13.85 13.52 -4.97
C LEU A 105 12.82 14.02 -5.98
N ARG A 106 13.22 14.85 -6.95
CA ARG A 106 12.29 15.45 -7.93
C ARG A 106 11.69 14.41 -8.90
N GLU A 107 12.18 13.17 -8.88
CA GLU A 107 11.63 12.05 -9.64
C GLU A 107 10.64 11.17 -8.87
N ILE A 108 10.30 11.51 -7.62
CA ILE A 108 9.08 10.99 -6.99
C ILE A 108 7.89 11.70 -7.66
N ASP A 109 7.53 11.23 -8.86
CA ASP A 109 6.35 11.68 -9.59
C ASP A 109 5.11 11.13 -8.86
N ILE A 110 4.59 11.90 -7.89
CA ILE A 110 3.27 11.61 -7.34
C ILE A 110 2.28 12.02 -8.42
N ASP A 111 1.74 11.06 -9.18
CA ASP A 111 0.65 11.37 -10.12
C ASP A 111 -0.61 11.76 -9.34
N LEU A 112 -0.75 13.07 -9.14
CA LEU A 112 -1.90 13.67 -8.47
C LEU A 112 -3.21 13.39 -9.23
N THR A 113 -3.13 13.05 -10.52
CA THR A 113 -4.27 12.66 -11.35
C THR A 113 -4.73 11.26 -10.98
N GLU A 114 -3.82 10.29 -10.91
CA GLU A 114 -4.12 8.92 -10.47
C GLU A 114 -4.63 8.90 -9.02
N TRP A 115 -4.01 9.67 -8.14
CA TRP A 115 -4.47 9.79 -6.75
C TRP A 115 -5.90 10.36 -6.67
N LYS A 116 -6.19 11.42 -7.43
CA LYS A 116 -7.54 12.00 -7.52
C LYS A 116 -8.55 11.00 -8.09
N ASN A 117 -8.18 10.23 -9.11
CA ASN A 117 -9.05 9.20 -9.69
C ASN A 117 -9.36 8.09 -8.67
N THR A 118 -8.35 7.64 -7.93
CA THR A 118 -8.51 6.65 -6.86
C THR A 118 -9.42 7.17 -5.75
N HIS A 119 -9.19 8.40 -5.29
CA HIS A 119 -10.04 9.06 -4.30
C HIS A 119 -11.50 9.12 -4.77
N ASN A 120 -11.76 9.58 -6.00
CA ASN A 120 -13.10 9.70 -6.54
C ASN A 120 -13.80 8.33 -6.62
N ASN A 121 -13.10 7.29 -7.06
CA ASN A 121 -13.65 5.93 -7.11
C ASN A 121 -14.06 5.42 -5.73
N VAL A 122 -13.21 5.64 -4.71
CA VAL A 122 -13.51 5.28 -3.33
C VAL A 122 -14.72 6.07 -2.81
N MET A 123 -14.77 7.37 -3.06
CA MET A 123 -15.89 8.21 -2.60
C MET A 123 -17.20 7.81 -3.28
N SER A 124 -17.21 7.58 -4.59
CA SER A 124 -18.41 7.10 -5.30
C SER A 124 -18.88 5.75 -4.78
N PHE A 125 -17.97 4.82 -4.47
CA PHE A 125 -18.32 3.55 -3.85
C PHE A 125 -18.95 3.75 -2.46
N LEU A 126 -18.35 4.60 -1.61
CA LEU A 126 -18.88 4.87 -0.27
C LEU A 126 -20.25 5.54 -0.33
N GLU A 127 -20.44 6.53 -1.21
CA GLU A 127 -21.71 7.22 -1.42
C GLU A 127 -22.81 6.26 -1.92
N TYR A 128 -22.49 5.38 -2.86
CA TYR A 128 -23.41 4.34 -3.32
C TYR A 128 -23.84 3.42 -2.18
N ASN A 129 -22.88 2.89 -1.39
CA ASN A 129 -23.20 2.02 -0.26
C ASN A 129 -24.03 2.75 0.80
N LEU A 130 -23.69 4.00 1.10
CA LEU A 130 -24.44 4.81 2.04
C LEU A 130 -25.88 5.03 1.56
N SER A 131 -26.09 5.30 0.28
CA SER A 131 -27.42 5.44 -0.31
C SER A 131 -28.23 4.14 -0.21
N VAL A 132 -27.63 2.99 -0.52
CA VAL A 132 -28.30 1.68 -0.39
C VAL A 132 -28.68 1.39 1.06
N ILE A 133 -27.79 1.71 2.00
CA ILE A 133 -28.06 1.54 3.43
C ILE A 133 -29.22 2.46 3.86
N GLN A 134 -29.19 3.73 3.45
CA GLN A 134 -30.25 4.69 3.77
C GLN A 134 -31.60 4.31 3.16
N ASP A 135 -31.62 3.76 1.95
CA ASP A 135 -32.84 3.25 1.30
C ASP A 135 -33.41 2.05 2.07
N LYS A 136 -32.56 1.07 2.41
CA LYS A 136 -32.95 -0.11 3.18
C LYS A 136 -33.41 0.21 4.60
N LEU A 137 -32.82 1.23 5.22
CA LEU A 137 -33.19 1.73 6.54
C LEU A 137 -34.23 2.86 6.47
N GLY A 138 -34.68 3.21 5.27
CA GLY A 138 -35.64 4.30 5.05
C GLY A 138 -36.96 4.00 5.73
N GLY A 139 -37.59 5.04 6.28
CA GLY A 139 -38.88 4.91 6.99
C GLY A 139 -39.93 4.16 6.17
N GLY A 140 -39.98 4.33 4.85
CA GLY A 140 -40.90 3.58 3.98
C GLY A 140 -40.63 2.08 3.90
N ALA A 141 -39.36 1.67 3.79
CA ALA A 141 -38.96 0.25 3.74
C ALA A 141 -39.20 -0.45 5.08
N VAL A 142 -38.82 0.19 6.18
CA VAL A 142 -39.05 -0.32 7.54
C VAL A 142 -40.54 -0.41 7.86
N MET A 143 -41.33 0.61 7.49
CA MET A 143 -42.78 0.60 7.67
C MET A 143 -43.47 -0.42 6.76
N GLY A 144 -42.95 -0.68 5.56
CA GLY A 144 -43.43 -1.75 4.68
C GLY A 144 -43.21 -3.14 5.28
N LEU A 145 -42.04 -3.40 5.85
CA LEU A 145 -41.76 -4.63 6.60
C LEU A 145 -42.66 -4.78 7.82
N TYR A 146 -42.85 -3.70 8.59
CA TYR A 146 -43.79 -3.67 9.72
C TYR A 146 -45.22 -3.98 9.27
N GLY A 147 -45.70 -3.34 8.21
CA GLY A 147 -47.04 -3.58 7.66
C GLY A 147 -47.24 -5.02 7.16
N ASN A 148 -46.25 -5.59 6.46
CA ASN A 148 -46.27 -6.99 6.06
C ASN A 148 -46.31 -7.93 7.27
N LEU A 149 -45.51 -7.65 8.31
CA LEU A 149 -45.50 -8.45 9.53
C LEU A 149 -46.85 -8.39 10.25
N VAL A 150 -47.44 -7.20 10.38
CA VAL A 150 -48.77 -7.01 10.96
C VAL A 150 -49.81 -7.77 10.13
N SER A 151 -49.79 -7.66 8.80
CA SER A 151 -50.72 -8.39 7.93
C SER A 151 -50.57 -9.91 8.04
N VAL A 152 -49.34 -10.43 8.12
CA VAL A 152 -49.10 -11.85 8.35
C VAL A 152 -49.63 -12.27 9.72
N LEU A 153 -49.39 -11.48 10.77
CA LEU A 153 -49.91 -11.75 12.10
C LEU A 153 -51.44 -11.73 12.12
N GLU A 154 -52.08 -10.73 11.52
CA GLU A 154 -53.54 -10.62 11.42
C GLU A 154 -54.17 -11.81 10.69
N ASN A 155 -53.52 -12.34 9.67
CA ASN A 155 -54.02 -13.48 8.90
C ASN A 155 -53.64 -14.85 9.50
N ALA A 156 -52.54 -14.93 10.25
CA ALA A 156 -52.05 -16.16 10.87
C ALA A 156 -52.63 -16.36 12.28
N LEU A 157 -52.77 -15.32 13.10
CA LEU A 157 -53.28 -15.39 14.47
C LEU A 157 -54.65 -16.08 14.55
N PRO A 158 -55.66 -15.75 13.73
CA PRO A 158 -56.95 -16.44 13.77
C PRO A 158 -56.84 -17.92 13.37
N LYS A 159 -55.92 -18.24 12.46
CA LYS A 159 -55.68 -19.63 12.04
C LYS A 159 -54.98 -20.43 13.14
N LEU A 160 -54.03 -19.82 13.85
CA LEU A 160 -53.36 -20.43 15.02
C LEU A 160 -54.33 -20.67 16.18
N ILE A 161 -55.27 -19.74 16.44
CA ILE A 161 -56.31 -19.91 17.46
C ILE A 161 -57.29 -21.03 17.07
N ASN A 162 -57.62 -21.15 15.79
CA ASN A 162 -58.58 -22.14 15.31
C ASN A 162 -57.97 -23.56 15.18
N ASP A 163 -56.66 -23.67 14.91
CA ASP A 163 -55.96 -24.95 14.74
C ASP A 163 -55.51 -25.57 16.07
N TYR A 164 -55.35 -24.76 17.13
CA TYR A 164 -55.11 -25.23 18.50
C TYR A 164 -56.39 -25.39 19.34
N GLY A 165 -57.56 -25.04 18.78
CA GLY A 165 -58.79 -24.88 19.56
C GLY A 165 -58.71 -23.65 20.47
N SER A 166 -59.85 -23.02 20.76
CA SER A 166 -59.89 -21.99 21.78
C SER A 166 -59.39 -22.59 23.10
N ILE A 167 -58.38 -22.00 23.73
CA ILE A 167 -58.05 -22.30 25.13
C ILE A 167 -59.21 -21.76 25.97
N THR A 168 -60.27 -22.54 26.07
CA THR A 168 -61.44 -22.31 26.93
C THR A 168 -61.33 -23.06 28.23
N ASP A 169 -60.40 -23.99 28.32
CA ASP A 169 -60.09 -24.66 29.57
C ASP A 169 -59.22 -23.72 30.41
N VAL A 170 -59.73 -23.38 31.59
CA VAL A 170 -58.90 -22.82 32.66
C VAL A 170 -57.73 -23.77 32.80
N ALA A 171 -56.50 -23.28 32.58
CA ALA A 171 -55.31 -24.09 32.75
C ALA A 171 -55.44 -24.83 34.09
N PRO A 172 -55.50 -26.17 34.10
CA PRO A 172 -55.61 -26.86 35.36
C PRO A 172 -54.41 -26.42 36.17
N ASN A 173 -54.65 -25.95 37.38
CA ASN A 173 -53.59 -25.71 38.34
C ASN A 173 -53.01 -27.08 38.69
N GLU A 174 -52.18 -27.62 37.80
CA GLU A 174 -51.54 -28.92 37.97
C GLU A 174 -50.38 -28.75 38.94
N THR A 175 -50.72 -28.65 40.22
CA THR A 175 -49.91 -29.26 41.28
C THR A 175 -50.13 -30.77 41.30
N ARG A 176 -50.02 -31.44 40.14
CA ARG A 176 -50.05 -32.89 40.06
C ARG A 176 -48.93 -33.37 39.17
N ASP A 177 -47.84 -33.74 39.84
CA ASP A 177 -46.80 -34.58 39.31
C ASP A 177 -47.43 -35.92 38.89
N ASP A 178 -47.74 -36.11 37.60
CA ASP A 178 -48.13 -37.43 37.08
C ASP A 178 -47.02 -37.97 36.17
N TYR A 179 -45.99 -38.53 36.82
CA TYR A 179 -45.18 -39.60 36.25
C TYR A 179 -46.04 -40.88 36.18
N GLY A 180 -46.26 -41.46 35.00
CA GLY A 180 -46.84 -42.81 34.98
C GLY A 180 -47.37 -43.35 33.66
N ILE A 181 -46.46 -43.95 32.88
CA ILE A 181 -46.52 -45.33 32.36
C ILE A 181 -47.92 -45.90 32.05
N LEU A 182 -48.25 -46.06 30.76
CA LEU A 182 -48.29 -47.33 30.02
C LEU A 182 -48.54 -47.06 28.52
#